data_AF-A0A8T6XMK8-F1
#
_entry.id   AF-A0A8T6XMK8-F1
#
_cell.length_a   1.000
_cell.length_b   1.000
_cell.length_c   1.000
_cell.angle_alpha   90.00
_cell.angle_beta   90.00
_cell.angle_gamma   90.00
#
_symmetry.space_group_name_H-M   'P 1'
#
loop_
_entity.id
_entity.type
_entity.pdbx_description
1 polymer ?
#
loop_
_entity_poly.entity_id
_entity_poly.type
_entity_poly.pdbx_seq_one_letter_code
_entity_poly.pdbx_strand_id
1 'polypeptide(L)'
;GEEALILGFGGALIHMINHGLSKSQLFFDSGVIIKKSHAEDLNLIGGLSKRLPILKVSFTFGALSLGLIPGTLGVVTLREIIFNTHIPDFTKIIVISTIGLTLIAILSIWYRSFFSK
;
A
#
# COMPACT_ATOMS: atom_id res chain seq x y z
N GLY A 1 5.51 3.84 -30.89
CA GLY A 1 6.55 4.87 -30.77
C GLY A 1 7.45 4.50 -29.64
N GLU A 2 8.76 4.56 -29.85
CA GLU A 2 9.80 4.20 -28.88
C GLU A 2 9.63 4.94 -27.53
N GLU A 3 9.17 6.19 -27.57
CA GLU A 3 8.85 7.00 -26.38
C GLU A 3 7.79 6.37 -25.46
N ALA A 4 6.72 5.78 -26.03
CA ALA A 4 5.68 5.13 -25.24
C ALA A 4 6.19 3.87 -24.53
N LEU A 5 7.20 3.20 -25.13
CA LEU A 5 7.82 2.01 -24.56
C LEU A 5 8.72 2.37 -23.38
N ILE A 6 9.49 3.46 -23.49
CA ILE A 6 10.33 3.99 -22.41
C ILE A 6 9.47 4.45 -21.23
N LEU A 7 8.39 5.20 -21.49
CA LEU A 7 7.46 5.68 -20.45
C LEU A 7 6.71 4.52 -19.77
N GLY A 8 6.20 3.57 -20.55
CA GLY A 8 5.50 2.40 -20.00
C GLY A 8 6.41 1.51 -19.15
N PHE A 9 7.64 1.26 -19.61
CA PHE A 9 8.63 0.50 -18.87
C PHE A 9 9.08 1.24 -17.59
N GLY A 10 9.34 2.54 -17.68
CA GLY A 10 9.67 3.37 -16.53
C GLY A 10 8.56 3.38 -15.48
N GLY A 11 7.30 3.53 -15.90
CA GLY A 11 6.14 3.46 -15.01
C GLY A 11 5.99 2.11 -14.31
N ALA A 12 6.24 1.01 -15.03
CA ALA A 12 6.22 -0.35 -14.47
C ALA A 12 7.36 -0.57 -13.45
N LEU A 13 8.56 -0.08 -13.73
CA LEU A 13 9.69 -0.16 -12.80
C LEU A 13 9.43 0.63 -11.52
N ILE A 14 8.97 1.88 -11.63
CA ILE A 14 8.62 2.71 -10.46
C ILE A 14 7.52 2.01 -9.64
N HIS A 15 6.52 1.43 -10.29
CA HIS A 15 5.49 0.66 -9.61
C HIS A 15 6.07 -0.52 -8.83
N MET A 16 6.93 -1.32 -9.47
CA MET A 16 7.54 -2.51 -8.87
C MET A 16 8.40 -2.14 -7.65
N ILE A 17 9.18 -1.06 -7.75
CA ILE A 17 9.99 -0.54 -6.64
C ILE A 17 9.09 -0.07 -5.50
N ASN A 18 8.09 0.78 -5.78
CA ASN A 18 7.16 1.29 -4.76
C ASN A 18 6.42 0.15 -4.07
N HIS A 19 5.91 -0.80 -4.84
CA HIS A 19 5.18 -1.97 -4.35
C HIS A 19 6.08 -2.88 -3.50
N GLY A 20 7.33 -3.11 -3.92
CA GLY A 20 8.32 -3.87 -3.15
C GLY A 20 8.63 -3.22 -1.81
N LEU A 21 9.00 -1.93 -1.82
CA LEU A 21 9.32 -1.18 -0.60
C LEU A 21 8.13 -1.11 0.37
N SER A 22 6.93 -0.84 -0.14
CA SER A 22 5.72 -0.77 0.68
C SER A 22 5.41 -2.12 1.34
N LYS A 23 5.53 -3.22 0.60
CA LYS A 23 5.36 -4.58 1.16
C LYS A 23 6.41 -4.91 2.21
N SER A 24 7.68 -4.61 1.94
CA SER A 24 8.76 -4.84 2.91
C SER A 24 8.51 -4.09 4.22
N GLN A 25 8.06 -2.84 4.15
CA GLN A 25 7.73 -2.05 5.34
C GLN A 25 6.53 -2.65 6.11
N LEU A 26 5.44 -3.00 5.42
CA LEU A 26 4.26 -3.61 6.06
C LEU A 26 4.56 -4.98 6.69
N PHE A 27 5.40 -5.81 6.06
CA PHE A 27 5.84 -7.08 6.64
C PHE A 27 6.77 -6.89 7.83
N PHE A 28 7.65 -5.89 7.78
CA PHE A 28 8.49 -5.53 8.92
C PHE A 28 7.63 -5.07 10.11
N ASP A 29 6.67 -4.17 9.88
CA ASP A 29 5.76 -3.70 10.93
C ASP A 29 4.95 -4.87 11.52
N SER A 30 4.42 -5.77 10.69
CA SER A 30 3.74 -7.00 11.15
C SER A 30 4.65 -7.88 12.02
N GLY A 31 5.90 -8.10 11.61
CA GLY A 31 6.88 -8.85 12.39
C GLY A 31 7.17 -8.22 13.76
N VAL A 32 7.22 -6.89 13.82
CA VAL A 32 7.37 -6.17 15.11
C VAL A 32 6.11 -6.31 15.96
N ILE A 33 4.92 -6.27 15.37
CA ILE A 33 3.65 -6.52 16.08
C ILE A 33 3.70 -7.91 16.72
N ILE A 34 3.94 -8.96 15.94
CA ILE A 34 3.96 -10.35 16.42
C ILE A 34 4.99 -10.51 17.54
N LYS A 35 6.20 -9.96 17.39
CA LYS A 35 7.25 -10.02 18.41
C LYS A 35 6.87 -9.30 19.72
N LYS A 36 6.01 -8.27 19.65
CA LYS A 36 5.57 -7.51 20.84
C LYS A 36 4.30 -8.07 21.45
N SER A 37 3.34 -8.51 20.65
CA SER A 37 2.06 -9.07 21.11
C SER A 37 2.18 -10.54 21.53
N HIS A 38 3.21 -11.27 21.06
CA HIS A 38 3.32 -12.73 21.17
C HIS A 38 2.09 -13.48 20.64
N ALA A 39 1.33 -12.83 19.75
CA ALA A 39 0.12 -13.35 19.16
C ALA A 39 0.18 -13.11 17.64
N GLU A 40 -0.21 -14.12 16.89
CA GLU A 40 -0.28 -14.07 15.42
C GLU A 40 -1.72 -13.82 14.93
N ASP A 41 -2.72 -14.12 15.76
CA ASP A 41 -4.12 -13.90 15.43
C ASP A 41 -4.51 -12.43 15.62
N LEU A 42 -4.93 -11.78 14.53
CA LEU A 42 -5.44 -10.41 14.52
C LEU A 42 -6.64 -10.20 15.47
N ASN A 43 -7.38 -11.25 15.83
CA ASN A 43 -8.46 -11.17 16.81
C ASN A 43 -7.95 -11.04 18.26
N LEU A 44 -6.71 -11.45 18.52
CA LEU A 44 -6.04 -11.36 19.82
C LEU A 44 -5.16 -10.11 19.94
N ILE A 45 -5.01 -9.34 18.86
CA ILE A 45 -4.16 -8.15 18.78
C ILE A 45 -5.04 -6.90 18.71
N GLY A 46 -4.93 -6.03 19.72
CA GLY A 46 -5.68 -4.78 19.79
C GLY A 46 -5.05 -3.77 20.74
N GLY A 47 -5.43 -2.50 20.62
CA GLY A 47 -5.00 -1.42 21.50
C GLY A 47 -3.53 -1.00 21.33
N LEU A 48 -2.85 -1.43 20.26
CA LEU A 48 -1.44 -1.13 20.04
C LEU A 48 -1.17 0.37 19.79
N SER A 49 -2.19 1.17 19.45
CA SER A 49 -2.01 2.60 19.17
C SER A 49 -1.37 3.38 20.32
N LYS A 50 -1.65 3.00 21.57
CA LYS A 50 -1.07 3.63 22.77
C LYS A 50 0.30 3.07 23.14
N ARG A 51 0.57 1.81 22.82
CA ARG A 51 1.80 1.10 23.20
C ARG A 51 2.92 1.25 22.16
N LEU A 52 2.56 1.38 20.89
CA LEU A 52 3.48 1.43 19.75
C LEU A 52 3.11 2.56 18.76
N PRO A 53 3.17 3.84 19.18
CA PRO A 53 2.77 4.97 18.35
C PRO A 53 3.65 5.16 17.11
N ILE A 54 4.95 4.85 17.21
CA ILE A 54 5.89 4.90 16.07
C ILE A 54 5.49 3.88 15.01
N LEU A 55 5.12 2.67 15.44
CA LEU A 55 4.72 1.60 14.53
C LEU A 55 3.42 1.93 13.78
N LYS A 56 2.49 2.61 14.45
CA LYS A 56 1.26 3.12 13.82
C LYS A 56 1.59 4.05 12.65
N VAL A 57 2.52 4.99 12.84
CA VAL A 57 2.91 5.95 11.81
C VAL A 57 3.67 5.25 10.66
N SER A 58 4.60 4.35 10.99
CA SER A 58 5.31 3.52 10.00
C SER A 58 4.33 2.72 9.13
N PHE A 59 3.39 2.03 9.76
CA PHE A 59 2.40 1.22 9.05
C PHE A 59 1.51 2.10 8.16
N THR A 60 1.05 3.24 8.67
CA THR A 60 0.27 4.19 7.87
C THR A 60 1.05 4.68 6.65
N PHE A 61 2.34 4.99 6.79
CA PHE A 61 3.16 5.40 5.65
C PHE A 61 3.29 4.29 4.59
N GLY A 62 3.56 3.06 5.02
CA GLY A 62 3.60 1.90 4.12
C GLY A 62 2.26 1.63 3.43
N ALA A 63 1.16 1.78 4.17
CA ALA A 63 -0.21 1.63 3.66
C ALA A 63 -0.57 2.69 2.61
N LEU A 64 -0.24 3.95 2.87
CA LEU A 64 -0.44 5.07 1.94
C LEU A 64 0.37 4.85 0.65
N SER A 65 1.62 4.40 0.79
CA SER A 65 2.52 4.14 -0.33
C SER A 65 2.02 2.99 -1.21
N LEU A 66 1.45 1.94 -0.61
CA LEU A 66 0.85 0.82 -1.35
C LEU A 66 -0.46 1.21 -2.04
N GLY A 67 -1.23 2.13 -1.45
CA GLY A 67 -2.47 2.66 -2.01
C GLY A 67 -2.32 3.72 -3.10
N LEU A 68 -1.09 4.03 -3.52
CA LEU A 68 -0.78 5.03 -4.54
C LEU A 68 -1.33 6.44 -4.22
N ILE A 69 -1.43 6.79 -2.94
CA ILE A 69 -2.00 8.08 -2.51
C ILE A 69 -1.08 9.25 -2.91
N PRO A 70 -1.63 10.42 -3.29
CA PRO A 70 -0.85 11.62 -3.58
C PRO A 70 0.14 11.94 -2.45
N GLY A 71 1.43 12.05 -2.78
CA GLY A 71 2.54 12.20 -1.80
C GLY A 71 3.46 10.97 -1.71
N THR A 72 3.14 9.88 -2.42
CA THR A 72 3.93 8.65 -2.46
C THR A 72 4.50 8.39 -3.86
N LEU A 73 5.55 7.56 -3.99
CA LEU A 73 6.12 7.19 -5.29
C LEU A 73 5.10 6.54 -6.22
N GLY A 74 4.05 5.92 -5.65
CA GLY A 74 2.97 5.29 -6.39
C GLY A 74 2.10 6.24 -7.22
N VAL A 75 2.13 7.55 -6.94
CA VAL A 75 1.33 8.55 -7.69
C VAL A 75 1.75 8.62 -9.16
N VAL A 76 3.03 8.38 -9.46
CA VAL A 76 3.56 8.39 -10.83
C VAL A 76 2.92 7.26 -11.63
N THR A 77 2.84 6.06 -11.04
CA THR A 77 2.18 4.91 -11.68
C THR A 77 0.70 5.20 -11.91
N LEU A 78 -0.01 5.73 -10.90
CA LEU A 78 -1.43 6.03 -11.03
C LEU A 78 -1.67 7.04 -12.16
N ARG A 79 -0.83 8.07 -12.26
CA ARG A 79 -0.91 9.09 -13.31
C ARG A 79 -0.72 8.46 -14.70
N GLU A 80 0.31 7.64 -14.88
CA GLU A 80 0.57 6.98 -16.17
C GLU A 80 -0.58 6.06 -16.59
N ILE A 81 -1.24 5.37 -15.65
CA ILE A 81 -2.37 4.48 -15.99
C ILE A 81 -3.63 5.27 -16.35
N ILE A 82 -3.94 6.32 -15.59
CA ILE A 82 -5.20 7.06 -15.74
C ILE A 82 -5.18 7.99 -16.97
N PHE A 83 -4.09 8.74 -17.15
CA PHE A 83 -4.01 9.78 -18.17
C PHE A 83 -3.53 9.27 -19.53
N ASN A 84 -3.01 8.04 -19.62
CA ASN A 84 -2.64 7.46 -20.91
C ASN A 84 -3.89 7.07 -21.71
N THR A 85 -4.04 7.67 -22.88
CA THR A 85 -5.16 7.46 -23.80
C THR A 85 -5.09 6.13 -24.54
N HIS A 86 -3.92 5.48 -24.58
CA HIS A 86 -3.73 4.17 -25.22
C HIS A 86 -4.17 3.00 -24.34
N ILE A 87 -4.43 3.24 -23.05
CA ILE A 87 -4.92 2.22 -22.13
C ILE A 87 -6.46 2.17 -22.21
N PRO A 88 -7.07 1.01 -22.47
CA PRO A 88 -8.51 0.89 -22.55
C PRO A 88 -9.18 1.15 -21.20
N ASP A 89 -10.36 1.76 -21.22
CA ASP A 89 -11.08 2.18 -20.01
C ASP A 89 -11.36 1.03 -19.04
N PHE A 90 -11.64 -0.17 -19.57
CA PHE A 90 -11.82 -1.37 -18.75
C PHE A 90 -10.59 -1.69 -17.88
N THR A 91 -9.37 -1.55 -18.42
CA THR A 91 -8.12 -1.73 -17.66
C THR A 91 -7.98 -0.67 -16.58
N LYS A 92 -8.35 0.58 -16.86
CA LYS A 92 -8.34 1.66 -15.85
C LYS A 92 -9.29 1.34 -14.70
N ILE A 93 -10.50 0.87 -14.99
CA ILE A 93 -11.50 0.48 -13.99
C ILE A 93 -10.97 -0.66 -13.11
N ILE A 94 -10.35 -1.69 -13.70
CA ILE A 94 -9.75 -2.78 -12.93
C ILE A 94 -8.68 -2.24 -11.98
N VAL A 95 -7.74 -1.43 -12.49
CA VAL A 95 -6.63 -0.91 -11.68
C VAL A 95 -7.14 -0.07 -10.51
N ILE A 96 -8.08 0.84 -10.75
CA ILE A 96 -8.69 1.67 -9.68
C ILE A 96 -9.38 0.77 -8.65
N SER A 97 -10.11 -0.24 -9.11
CA SER A 97 -10.81 -1.19 -8.23
C SER A 97 -9.82 -1.98 -7.37
N THR A 98 -8.72 -2.46 -7.94
CA THR A 98 -7.66 -3.17 -7.20
C THR A 98 -7.00 -2.28 -6.15
N ILE A 99 -6.72 -1.02 -6.48
CA ILE A 99 -6.17 -0.05 -5.51
C ILE A 99 -7.17 0.18 -4.38
N GLY A 100 -8.46 0.36 -4.70
CA GLY A 100 -9.53 0.54 -3.73
C GLY A 100 -9.66 -0.65 -2.77
N LEU A 101 -9.69 -1.87 -3.29
CA LEU A 101 -9.75 -3.10 -2.49
C LEU A 101 -8.51 -3.24 -1.59
N THR A 102 -7.33 -2.90 -2.11
CA THR A 102 -6.07 -2.95 -1.36
C THR A 102 -6.09 -1.96 -0.19
N LEU A 103 -6.55 -0.73 -0.44
CA LEU A 103 -6.71 0.30 0.61
C LEU A 103 -7.70 -0.14 1.69
N ILE A 104 -8.85 -0.69 1.30
CA ILE A 104 -9.86 -1.20 2.24
C ILE A 104 -9.28 -2.33 3.10
N ALA A 105 -8.57 -3.28 2.49
CA ALA A 105 -7.95 -4.40 3.20
C ALA A 105 -6.91 -3.91 4.22
N ILE A 106 -6.02 -3.00 3.81
CA ILE A 106 -4.96 -2.49 4.70
C ILE A 106 -5.56 -1.61 5.80
N LEU A 107 -6.54 -0.78 5.49
CA LEU A 107 -7.24 0.03 6.49
C LEU A 107 -7.96 -0.85 7.53
N SER A 108 -8.56 -1.96 7.09
CA SER A 108 -9.21 -2.93 7.97
C SER A 108 -8.20 -3.56 8.94
N ILE A 109 -7.01 -3.91 8.46
CA ILE A 109 -5.92 -4.44 9.30
C ILE A 109 -5.43 -3.36 10.27
N TRP A 110 -5.16 -2.15 9.79
CA TRP A 110 -4.70 -1.04 10.62
C TRP A 110 -5.69 -0.71 11.74
N TYR A 111 -6.98 -0.63 11.42
CA TYR A 111 -8.02 -0.37 12.42
C TYR A 111 -8.08 -1.49 13.46
N ARG A 112 -8.04 -2.76 13.02
CA ARG A 112 -8.06 -3.90 13.93
C ARG A 112 -6.82 -3.93 14.83
N SER A 113 -5.62 -3.83 14.27
CA SER A 113 -4.38 -3.92 15.05
C SER A 113 -4.19 -2.76 16.05
N PHE A 114 -4.57 -1.53 15.69
CA PHE A 114 -4.26 -0.34 16.51
C PHE A 114 -5.42 0.14 17.39
N PHE A 115 -6.68 -0.08 16.99
CA PHE A 115 -7.87 0.48 17.64
C PHE A 115 -8.88 -0.58 18.13
N SER A 116 -8.74 -1.85 17.74
CA SER A 116 -9.54 -2.94 18.35
C SER A 116 -9.15 -3.17 19.82
N LYS A 117 -9.99 -3.91 20.56
CA LYS A 117 -9.97 -4.06 22.03
C LYS A 117 -8.65 -4.52 22.63
#